data_AF-A0A6B2C9A5-F1
#
_entry.id   AF-A0A6B2C9A5-F1
#
_cell.length_a   1.000
_cell.length_b   1.000
_cell.length_c   1.000
_cell.angle_alpha   90.00
_cell.angle_beta   90.00
_cell.angle_gamma   90.00
#
_symmetry.space_group_name_H-M   'P 1'
#
loop_
_entity.id
_entity.type
_entity.pdbx_description
1 polymer ?
#
loop_
_entity_poly.entity_id
_entity_poly.type
_entity_poly.pdbx_seq_one_letter_code
_entity_poly.pdbx_strand_id
1 'polypeptide(L)'
;MKYKTWKCGICGETIIEGQRFIFLREIGFAHLECVLERLTEKNSVNRDLLSLIDANELITYSIIRLKESETLAADKDIKEKIISVRKSLEKYSVELSDLLFKYMNSG
;
A
#
# COMPACT_ATOMS: atom_id res chain seq x y z
N MET A 1 12.07 19.21 6.21
CA MET A 1 10.77 18.49 6.10
C MET A 1 10.83 17.27 7.01
N LYS A 2 9.80 17.01 7.82
CA LYS A 2 9.67 15.71 8.48
C LYS A 2 8.96 14.79 7.49
N TYR A 3 9.61 13.70 7.10
CA TYR A 3 8.99 12.63 6.32
C TYR A 3 7.81 12.04 7.09
N LYS A 4 6.75 11.65 6.38
CA LYS A 4 5.71 10.84 7.01
C LYS A 4 6.29 9.48 7.39
N THR A 5 5.82 8.95 8.49
CA THR A 5 6.27 7.65 9.02
C THR A 5 5.08 6.79 9.39
N TRP A 6 5.21 5.49 9.15
CA TRP A 6 4.26 4.47 9.55
C TRP A 6 4.97 3.39 10.35
N LYS A 7 4.23 2.62 11.16
CA LYS A 7 4.76 1.44 11.82
C LYS A 7 4.45 0.22 10.96
N CYS A 8 5.45 -0.60 10.69
CA CYS A 8 5.27 -1.85 9.97
C CYS A 8 4.47 -2.84 10.83
N GLY A 9 3.35 -3.32 10.32
CA GLY A 9 2.52 -4.31 11.02
C GLY A 9 3.11 -5.71 11.08
N ILE A 10 4.23 -5.97 10.39
CA ILE A 10 4.93 -7.27 10.40
C ILE A 10 6.11 -7.26 11.38
N CYS A 11 7.10 -6.40 11.17
CA CYS A 11 8.31 -6.36 12.00
C CYS A 11 8.26 -5.35 13.15
N GLY A 12 7.28 -4.44 13.17
CA GLY A 12 7.16 -3.39 14.19
C GLY A 12 8.07 -2.18 13.99
N GLU A 13 8.99 -2.22 13.02
CA GLU A 13 9.92 -1.12 12.72
C GLU A 13 9.24 0.03 11.95
N THR A 14 9.97 1.15 11.83
CA THR A 14 9.47 2.34 11.15
C THR A 14 9.59 2.22 9.63
N ILE A 15 8.51 2.55 8.93
CA ILE A 15 8.46 2.83 7.50
C ILE A 15 8.57 4.34 7.32
N ILE A 16 9.49 4.79 6.48
CA ILE A 16 9.70 6.20 6.13
C ILE A 16 9.15 6.44 4.72
N GLU A 17 8.47 7.56 4.52
CA GLU A 17 8.01 8.04 3.21
C GLU A 17 9.14 8.01 2.17
N GLY A 18 8.88 7.38 1.02
CA GLY A 18 9.86 7.12 -0.03
C GLY A 18 10.44 5.70 -0.02
N GLN A 19 10.31 4.95 1.07
CA GLN A 19 10.57 3.51 1.06
C GLN A 19 9.47 2.74 0.30
N ARG A 20 9.77 1.51 -0.12
CA ARG A 20 8.77 0.62 -0.73
C ARG A 20 7.95 -0.07 0.36
N PHE A 21 6.65 0.16 0.35
CA PHE A 21 5.73 -0.44 1.29
C PHE A 21 4.34 -0.56 0.70
N ILE A 22 3.52 -1.38 1.35
CA ILE A 22 2.19 -1.77 0.89
C ILE A 22 1.21 -1.63 2.05
N PHE A 23 -0.03 -1.28 1.74
CA PHE A 23 -1.13 -1.36 2.69
C PHE A 23 -1.81 -2.73 2.61
N LEU A 24 -1.97 -3.37 3.77
CA LEU A 24 -2.69 -4.62 3.95
C LEU A 24 -3.80 -4.38 4.97
N ARG A 25 -5.07 -4.57 4.61
CA ARG A 25 -6.25 -4.26 5.42
C ARG A 25 -6.17 -4.78 6.86
N GLU A 26 -5.77 -6.03 7.04
CA GLU A 26 -5.71 -6.70 8.36
C GLU A 26 -4.41 -6.41 9.13
N ILE A 27 -3.35 -5.92 8.47
CA ILE A 27 -2.01 -5.74 9.06
C ILE A 27 -1.65 -4.24 9.20
N GLY A 28 -2.28 -3.37 8.42
CA GLY A 28 -1.86 -1.98 8.23
C GLY A 28 -0.76 -1.85 7.17
N PHE A 29 0.09 -0.84 7.33
CA PHE A 29 1.24 -0.65 6.45
C PHE A 29 2.32 -1.69 6.76
N ALA A 30 2.96 -2.24 5.74
CA ALA A 30 4.06 -3.19 5.87
C ALA A 30 5.17 -2.86 4.88
N HIS A 31 6.43 -3.00 5.30
CA HIS A 31 7.56 -2.96 4.36
C HIS A 31 7.36 -4.03 3.29
N LEU A 32 7.71 -3.71 2.06
CA LEU A 32 7.59 -4.67 0.96
C LEU A 32 8.43 -5.92 1.21
N GLU A 33 9.64 -5.75 1.76
CA GLU A 33 10.54 -6.86 2.11
C GLU A 33 9.93 -7.82 3.12
N CYS A 34 9.29 -7.32 4.19
CA CYS A 34 8.65 -8.16 5.20
C CYS A 34 7.48 -8.99 4.62
N VAL A 35 6.77 -8.45 3.62
CA VAL A 35 5.71 -9.19 2.93
C VAL A 35 6.30 -10.31 2.07
N LEU A 36 7.38 -10.02 1.33
CA LEU A 36 8.06 -10.99 0.48
C LEU A 36 8.71 -12.12 1.30
N GLU A 37 9.35 -11.80 2.42
CA GLU A 37 9.93 -12.78 3.34
C GLU A 37 8.87 -13.76 3.84
N ARG A 38 7.74 -13.24 4.34
CA ARG A 38 6.63 -14.05 4.86
C ARG A 38 5.99 -14.96 3.80
N LEU A 39 5.98 -14.55 2.53
CA LEU A 39 5.53 -15.40 1.42
C LEU A 39 6.58 -16.45 1.04
N THR A 40 7.86 -16.09 1.11
CA THR A 40 8.98 -17.00 0.81
C THR A 40 9.05 -18.12 1.84
N GLU A 41 8.89 -17.81 3.13
CA GLU A 41 8.80 -18.78 4.22
C GLU A 41 7.68 -19.82 4.01
N LYS A 42 6.61 -19.43 3.31
CA LYS A 42 5.49 -20.31 2.98
C LYS A 42 5.64 -21.07 1.67
N ASN A 43 6.77 -20.92 0.96
CA ASN A 43 6.97 -21.42 -0.41
C ASN A 43 5.83 -21.03 -1.37
N SER A 44 5.16 -19.90 -1.10
CA SER A 44 3.99 -19.46 -1.88
C SER A 44 4.36 -18.42 -2.93
N VAL A 45 5.62 -18.00 -3.03
CA VAL A 45 6.04 -17.00 -4.02
C VAL A 45 5.93 -17.58 -5.43
N ASN A 46 5.00 -17.02 -6.21
CA ASN A 46 4.85 -17.29 -7.63
C ASN A 46 4.68 -15.96 -8.42
N ARG A 47 4.67 -16.04 -9.75
CA ARG A 47 4.58 -14.84 -10.62
C ARG A 47 3.30 -14.04 -10.40
N ASP A 48 2.19 -14.71 -10.11
CA ASP A 48 0.89 -14.05 -9.91
C ASP A 48 0.83 -13.30 -8.58
N LEU A 49 1.49 -13.82 -7.54
CA LEU A 49 1.59 -13.13 -6.26
C LEU A 49 2.54 -11.95 -6.33
N LEU A 50 3.66 -12.08 -7.04
CA LEU A 50 4.56 -10.96 -7.27
C LEU A 50 3.86 -9.83 -8.06
N SER A 51 3.04 -10.16 -9.07
CA SER A 51 2.30 -9.15 -9.82
C SER A 51 1.22 -8.47 -8.98
N LEU A 52 0.54 -9.21 -8.09
CA LEU A 52 -0.43 -8.65 -7.15
C LEU A 52 0.22 -7.70 -6.13
N ILE A 53 1.39 -8.07 -5.61
CA ILE A 53 2.18 -7.23 -4.70
C ILE A 53 2.61 -5.94 -5.38
N ASP A 54 3.14 -6.03 -6.60
CA ASP A 54 3.58 -4.87 -7.38
C ASP A 54 2.41 -3.90 -7.65
N ALA A 55 1.26 -4.44 -8.04
CA ALA A 55 0.05 -3.64 -8.26
C ALA A 55 -0.41 -2.91 -6.98
N ASN A 56 -0.41 -3.58 -5.82
CA ASN A 56 -0.85 -2.96 -4.58
C ASN A 56 0.19 -1.98 -3.99
N GLU A 57 1.49 -2.21 -4.21
CA GLU A 57 2.54 -1.24 -3.88
C GLU A 57 2.38 0.06 -4.70
N LEU A 58 2.15 -0.06 -6.01
CA LEU A 58 1.90 1.08 -6.89
C LEU A 58 0.66 1.90 -6.44
N ILE A 59 -0.44 1.22 -6.11
CA ILE A 59 -1.65 1.88 -5.63
C ILE A 59 -1.40 2.56 -4.27
N THR A 60 -0.71 1.88 -3.36
CA THR A 60 -0.36 2.45 -2.03
C THR A 60 0.45 3.73 -2.19
N TYR A 61 1.48 3.71 -3.03
CA TYR A 61 2.30 4.89 -3.34
C TYR A 61 1.44 6.01 -3.94
N SER A 62 0.60 5.69 -4.92
CA SER A 62 -0.28 6.65 -5.58
C SER A 62 -1.24 7.35 -4.61
N ILE A 63 -1.83 6.61 -3.66
CA ILE A 63 -2.71 7.17 -2.62
C ILE A 63 -1.98 8.22 -1.79
N ILE A 64 -0.73 7.94 -1.39
CA ILE A 64 0.06 8.87 -0.57
C ILE A 64 0.39 10.15 -1.36
N ARG A 65 0.83 10.00 -2.61
CA ARG A 65 1.10 11.12 -3.51
C ARG A 65 -0.15 11.98 -3.78
N LEU A 66 -1.32 11.36 -3.89
CA LEU A 66 -2.58 12.09 -4.03
C LEU A 66 -2.94 12.84 -2.75
N LYS A 67 -2.73 12.26 -1.55
CA LYS A 67 -2.94 12.99 -0.28
C LYS A 67 -2.07 14.24 -0.18
N GLU A 68 -0.82 14.17 -0.65
CA GLU A 68 0.03 15.36 -0.73
C GLU A 68 -0.49 16.36 -1.76
N SER A 69 -0.90 15.90 -2.94
CA SER A 69 -1.45 16.76 -3.99
C SER A 69 -2.73 17.49 -3.53
N GLU A 70 -3.57 16.84 -2.72
CA GLU A 70 -4.76 17.45 -2.08
C GLU A 70 -4.41 18.63 -1.16
N THR A 71 -3.25 18.57 -0.50
CA THR A 71 -2.78 19.66 0.36
C THR A 71 -2.20 20.83 -0.41
N LEU A 72 -1.71 20.58 -1.63
CA LEU A 72 -1.11 21.60 -2.50
C LEU A 72 -2.13 22.30 -3.41
N ALA A 73 -3.22 21.61 -3.77
CA ALA A 73 -4.25 22.16 -4.65
C ALA A 73 -5.01 23.32 -3.98
N ALA A 74 -4.90 24.52 -4.57
CA ALA A 74 -5.63 25.71 -4.14
C ALA A 74 -7.02 25.83 -4.79
N ASP A 75 -7.14 25.37 -6.04
CA ASP A 75 -8.41 25.34 -6.76
C ASP A 75 -9.34 24.25 -6.21
N LYS A 76 -10.61 24.61 -5.98
CA LYS A 76 -11.59 23.74 -5.34
C LYS A 76 -11.95 22.55 -6.22
N ASP A 77 -12.18 22.77 -7.51
CA ASP A 77 -12.64 21.73 -8.42
C ASP A 77 -11.51 20.72 -8.68
N ILE A 78 -10.26 21.20 -8.83
CA ILE A 78 -9.07 20.35 -8.91
C ILE A 78 -8.92 19.52 -7.63
N LYS A 79 -9.03 20.15 -6.45
CA LYS A 79 -8.92 19.46 -5.16
C LYS A 79 -9.99 18.38 -5.00
N GLU A 80 -11.24 18.68 -5.32
CA GLU A 80 -12.35 17.72 -5.26
C GLU A 80 -12.12 16.54 -6.22
N LYS A 81 -11.59 16.79 -7.42
CA LYS A 81 -11.25 15.72 -8.37
C LYS A 81 -10.14 14.82 -7.84
N ILE A 82 -9.08 15.38 -7.25
CA ILE A 82 -7.99 14.60 -6.65
C ILE A 82 -8.52 13.72 -5.51
N ILE A 83 -9.33 14.29 -4.60
CA ILE A 83 -9.97 13.55 -3.50
C ILE A 83 -10.81 12.39 -4.03
N SER A 84 -11.59 12.63 -5.09
CA SER A 84 -12.43 11.60 -5.71
C SER A 84 -11.59 10.44 -6.25
N VAL A 85 -10.53 10.73 -7.02
CA VAL A 85 -9.63 9.70 -7.57
C VAL A 85 -8.92 8.94 -6.46
N ARG A 86 -8.43 9.63 -5.42
CA ARG A 86 -7.79 8.97 -4.27
C ARG A 86 -8.75 7.97 -3.61
N LYS A 87 -10.00 8.35 -3.36
CA LYS A 87 -10.99 7.46 -2.74
C LYS A 87 -11.25 6.21 -3.59
N SER A 88 -11.25 6.34 -4.91
CA SER A 88 -11.33 5.18 -5.82
C SER A 88 -10.11 4.26 -5.66
N LEU A 89 -8.90 4.81 -5.59
CA LEU A 89 -7.70 4.02 -5.35
C LEU A 89 -7.69 3.35 -3.98
N GLU A 90 -8.18 4.00 -2.93
CA GLU A 90 -8.33 3.39 -1.59
C GLU A 90 -9.23 2.16 -1.65
N LYS A 91 -10.32 2.21 -2.43
CA LYS A 91 -11.18 1.03 -2.66
C LYS A 91 -10.41 -0.09 -3.38
N TYR A 92 -9.68 0.23 -4.46
CA TYR A 92 -8.90 -0.78 -5.19
C TYR A 92 -7.76 -1.37 -4.35
N SER A 93 -7.12 -0.57 -3.48
CA SER A 93 -6.11 -1.06 -2.55
C SER A 93 -6.69 -2.10 -1.58
N VAL A 94 -7.92 -1.88 -1.08
CA VAL A 94 -8.62 -2.86 -0.25
C VAL A 94 -8.90 -4.15 -1.03
N GLU A 95 -9.39 -4.05 -2.27
CA GLU A 95 -9.67 -5.23 -3.12
C GLU A 95 -8.41 -6.07 -3.37
N LEU A 96 -7.28 -5.43 -3.72
CA LEU A 96 -6.00 -6.12 -3.92
C LEU A 96 -5.44 -6.69 -2.60
N SER A 97 -5.58 -5.94 -1.51
CA SER A 97 -5.17 -6.39 -0.18
C SER A 97 -5.94 -7.63 0.26
N ASP A 98 -7.25 -7.67 0.08
CA ASP A 98 -8.08 -8.81 0.47
C ASP A 98 -7.67 -10.07 -0.31
N LEU A 99 -7.38 -9.92 -1.61
CA LEU A 99 -6.86 -11.01 -2.44
C LEU A 99 -5.48 -11.47 -1.98
N LEU A 100 -4.56 -10.53 -1.69
CA LEU A 100 -3.22 -10.87 -1.22
C LEU A 100 -3.27 -11.56 0.13
N PHE A 101 -4.10 -11.08 1.06
CA PHE A 101 -4.30 -11.69 2.37
C PHE A 101 -4.84 -13.12 2.28
N LYS A 102 -5.76 -13.38 1.33
CA LYS A 102 -6.22 -14.74 1.05
C LYS A 102 -5.05 -15.65 0.71
N TYR A 103 -4.17 -15.27 -0.21
CA TYR A 103 -3.02 -16.10 -0.59
C TYR A 103 -1.94 -16.17 0.50
N MET A 104 -1.77 -15.11 1.29
CA MET A 104 -0.86 -15.14 2.44
C MET A 104 -1.31 -16.11 3.53
N ASN A 105 -2.60 -16.46 3.62
CA ASN A 105 -3.16 -17.31 4.69
C ASN A 105 -3.80 -18.61 4.19
N SER A 106 -3.91 -18.81 2.88
CA SER A 106 -4.30 -20.11 2.31
C SER A 106 -3.07 -21.02 2.35
N GLY A 107 -3.03 -21.90 3.35
CA GLY A 107 -2.10 -23.04 3.43
C GLY A 107 -2.86 -24.33 3.13
#